data_AF-A0AA35WUJ7-F1
#
_entry.id   AF-A0AA35WUJ7-F1
#
_cell.length_a   1.000
_cell.length_b   1.000
_cell.length_c   1.000
_cell.angle_alpha   90.00
_cell.angle_beta   90.00
_cell.angle_gamma   90.00
#
_symmetry.space_group_name_H-M   'P 1'
#
loop_
_entity.id
_entity.type
_entity.pdbx_description
1 polymer ?
#
loop_
_entity_poly.entity_id
_entity_poly.type
_entity_poly.pdbx_seq_one_letter_code
_entity_poly.pdbx_strand_id
1 'polypeptide(L)'
;NTHHTPYQVEYDLERSTPDNLRLLSTDRIEQSAVPLSLTWYPPVSKESFLLLSNDRFKLRLLNSTTKMCRKMLLGPTFGSPLRKLEVLSSPVKYSESGQQQIQRYAAFHTYDRVGLLLLPHDGNPHNSQSLLAHPTGVTAMAVSYDGRYVFTAGGTDCTVNMWTTDTQALEAASHLGGEDLEPFYALLEGGRYGEFYSEMEQFFYYAQIKSQGVKTRGVRQVSPTVPVDQVPDLMRALGFYPSEQDIDDILNEIKFSDYIETGAYVTEIDLPTFIRLYINHRPAFGLSPLNLIQAFHALTTNEEGEGPGSSVDRATLLTMLQEHGEHMTESELVEGLMTLLGHCQDPERDGAFDQDPATAVQQGLPESVSAAHFAEKILHLTLQAPPQQQS
;
A
#
# COMPACT_ATOMS: atom_id res chain seq x y z
N ASN A 1 -13.57 9.44 -18.22
CA ASN A 1 -12.64 9.11 -17.13
C ASN A 1 -11.23 9.14 -17.68
N THR A 2 -10.54 10.27 -17.49
CA THR A 2 -9.13 10.39 -17.81
C THR A 2 -8.38 9.38 -16.95
N HIS A 3 -7.72 8.41 -17.58
CA HIS A 3 -6.69 7.61 -16.93
C HIS A 3 -5.64 8.60 -16.40
N HIS A 4 -5.72 8.95 -15.12
CA HIS A 4 -4.67 9.72 -14.47
C HIS A 4 -3.45 8.84 -14.49
N THR A 5 -2.55 9.11 -15.42
CA THR A 5 -1.28 8.43 -15.49
C THR A 5 -0.50 8.86 -14.23
N PRO A 6 -0.04 7.90 -13.41
CA PRO A 6 0.55 8.19 -12.10
C PRO A 6 1.99 8.69 -12.24
N TYR A 7 2.17 9.82 -12.93
CA TYR A 7 3.46 10.45 -13.12
C TYR A 7 3.50 11.80 -12.40
N GLN A 8 4.60 12.02 -11.69
CA GLN A 8 5.00 13.35 -11.27
C GLN A 8 5.70 14.02 -12.43
N VAL A 9 5.28 15.24 -12.75
CA VAL A 9 5.80 16.04 -13.86
C VAL A 9 6.40 17.31 -13.29
N GLU A 10 7.70 17.50 -13.51
CA GLU A 10 8.43 18.70 -13.09
C GLU A 10 8.65 19.61 -14.29
N TYR A 11 8.35 20.91 -14.14
CA TYR A 11 8.43 21.89 -15.22
C TYR A 11 9.53 22.93 -14.94
N ASP A 12 10.31 23.28 -15.98
CA ASP A 12 11.36 24.29 -15.91
C ASP A 12 10.74 25.68 -16.02
N LEU A 13 10.38 26.31 -14.90
CA LEU A 13 9.78 27.65 -14.95
C LEU A 13 10.73 28.72 -15.48
N GLU A 14 12.06 28.55 -15.34
CA GLU A 14 13.04 29.54 -15.79
C GLU A 14 13.19 29.53 -17.32
N ARG A 15 13.10 28.35 -17.95
CA ARG A 15 13.20 28.18 -19.40
C ARG A 15 11.87 28.12 -20.12
N SER A 16 10.77 28.13 -19.37
CA SER A 16 9.42 28.16 -19.92
C SER A 16 9.00 29.55 -20.35
N THR A 17 8.17 29.61 -21.38
CA THR A 17 7.45 30.83 -21.77
C THR A 17 5.96 30.63 -21.51
N PRO A 18 5.13 31.71 -21.46
CA PRO A 18 3.69 31.58 -21.23
C PRO A 18 2.99 30.60 -22.18
N ASP A 19 3.48 30.50 -23.42
CA ASP A 19 2.94 29.62 -24.46
C ASP A 19 3.68 28.27 -24.57
N ASN A 20 4.74 28.04 -23.79
CA ASN A 20 5.54 26.81 -23.85
C ASN A 20 6.13 26.45 -22.48
N LEU A 21 5.42 25.56 -21.78
CA LEU A 21 5.90 24.95 -20.54
C LEU A 21 6.88 23.82 -20.87
N ARG A 22 8.15 24.03 -20.53
CA ARG A 22 9.21 23.03 -20.73
C ARG A 22 9.21 22.01 -19.61
N LEU A 23 9.29 20.75 -20.00
CA LEU A 23 9.41 19.61 -19.12
C LEU A 23 10.86 19.45 -18.62
N LEU A 24 11.04 19.29 -17.31
CA LEU A 24 12.31 18.88 -16.70
C LEU A 24 12.40 17.36 -16.55
N SER A 25 11.45 16.77 -15.84
CA SER A 25 11.39 15.34 -15.58
C SER A 25 9.96 14.83 -15.55
N THR A 26 9.81 13.56 -15.89
CA THR A 26 8.58 12.80 -15.76
C THR A 26 8.93 11.50 -15.06
N ASP A 27 8.46 11.34 -13.83
CA ASP A 27 8.81 10.22 -12.96
C ASP A 27 7.53 9.48 -12.56
N ARG A 28 7.50 8.15 -12.73
CA ARG A 28 6.34 7.34 -12.32
C ARG A 28 6.32 7.21 -10.80
N ILE A 29 5.24 7.67 -10.16
CA ILE A 29 5.11 7.70 -8.70
C ILE A 29 4.26 6.58 -8.14
N GLU A 30 3.27 6.08 -8.88
CA GLU A 30 2.41 4.96 -8.47
C GLU A 30 2.27 3.98 -9.63
N GLN A 31 2.03 2.71 -9.34
CA GLN A 31 1.75 1.70 -10.36
C GLN A 31 0.28 1.29 -10.34
N SER A 32 -0.24 0.95 -9.16
CA SER A 32 -1.59 0.41 -9.00
C SER A 32 -2.59 1.39 -8.39
N ALA A 33 -2.11 2.35 -7.60
CA ALA A 33 -2.94 3.30 -6.87
C ALA A 33 -3.06 4.64 -7.60
N VAL A 34 -4.14 5.37 -7.34
CA VAL A 34 -4.37 6.72 -7.87
C VAL A 34 -3.89 7.74 -6.84
N PRO A 35 -2.92 8.61 -7.19
CA PRO A 35 -2.50 9.69 -6.30
C PRO A 35 -3.62 10.71 -6.12
N LEU A 36 -3.90 11.08 -4.87
CA LEU A 36 -4.96 12.01 -4.50
C LEU A 36 -4.43 13.36 -4.04
N SER A 37 -3.35 13.37 -3.25
CA SER A 37 -2.72 14.61 -2.80
C SER A 37 -1.21 14.48 -2.73
N LEU A 38 -0.52 15.60 -2.98
CA LEU A 38 0.93 15.73 -2.88
C LEU A 38 1.23 17.02 -2.11
N THR A 39 2.08 16.93 -1.09
CA THR A 39 2.49 18.09 -0.30
C THR A 39 3.94 17.97 0.16
N TRP A 40 4.55 19.09 0.53
CA TRP A 40 5.90 19.08 1.08
C TRP A 40 5.90 18.50 2.48
N TYR A 41 6.80 17.55 2.73
CA TYR A 41 7.01 17.03 4.06
C TYR A 41 7.80 18.06 4.89
N PRO A 42 7.43 18.30 6.16
CA PRO A 42 8.16 19.24 6.97
C PRO A 42 9.62 18.78 7.18
N PRO A 43 10.57 19.70 7.41
CA PRO A 43 11.98 19.37 7.63
C PRO A 43 12.19 18.74 9.02
N VAL A 44 11.74 17.50 9.15
CA VAL A 44 11.84 16.62 10.34
C VAL A 44 13.14 15.82 10.28
N SER A 45 13.61 15.50 9.07
CA SER A 45 14.83 14.73 8.82
C SER A 45 15.89 15.58 8.12
N LYS A 46 17.11 15.04 7.98
CA LYS A 46 18.18 15.65 7.17
C LYS A 46 17.84 15.69 5.68
N GLU A 47 16.98 14.78 5.22
CA GLU A 47 16.48 14.72 3.85
C GLU A 47 15.19 15.53 3.70
N SER A 48 14.94 15.97 2.47
CA SER A 48 13.69 16.62 2.06
C SER A 48 12.79 15.60 1.36
N PHE A 49 11.52 15.57 1.75
CA PHE A 49 10.55 14.61 1.24
C PHE A 49 9.30 15.30 0.71
N LEU A 50 8.64 14.63 -0.22
CA LEU A 50 7.26 14.87 -0.61
C LEU A 50 6.38 13.79 0.03
N LEU A 51 5.23 14.20 0.55
CA LEU A 51 4.23 13.31 1.11
C LEU A 51 3.09 13.16 0.10
N LEU A 52 2.90 11.93 -0.37
CA LEU A 52 1.84 11.55 -1.31
C LEU A 52 0.77 10.74 -0.58
N SER A 53 -0.50 11.05 -0.80
CA SER A 53 -1.62 10.19 -0.42
C SER A 53 -2.28 9.56 -1.64
N ASN A 54 -2.78 8.34 -1.50
CA ASN A 54 -3.44 7.61 -2.58
C ASN A 54 -4.83 7.06 -2.20
N ASP A 55 -5.52 6.51 -3.18
CA ASP A 55 -6.85 5.90 -3.07
C ASP A 55 -6.87 4.56 -2.30
N ARG A 56 -5.70 3.99 -1.97
CA ARG A 56 -5.54 2.75 -1.20
C ARG A 56 -5.26 2.99 0.29
N PHE A 57 -5.59 4.18 0.80
CA PHE A 57 -5.37 4.58 2.19
C PHE A 57 -3.89 4.54 2.61
N LYS A 58 -2.97 4.79 1.67
CA LYS A 58 -1.54 4.84 1.96
C LYS A 58 -0.99 6.26 1.88
N LEU A 59 0.05 6.48 2.66
CA LEU A 59 0.91 7.66 2.61
C LEU A 59 2.31 7.21 2.18
N ARG A 60 2.86 7.84 1.14
CA ARG A 60 4.22 7.57 0.65
C ARG A 60 5.11 8.76 0.90
N LEU A 61 6.29 8.52 1.45
CA LEU A 61 7.35 9.53 1.54
C LEU A 61 8.29 9.35 0.34
N LEU A 62 8.26 10.29 -0.58
CA LEU A 62 9.14 10.33 -1.75
C LEU A 62 10.30 11.29 -1.48
N ASN A 63 11.53 10.88 -1.75
CA ASN A 63 12.68 11.79 -1.65
C ASN A 63 12.56 12.90 -2.72
N SER A 64 12.73 14.17 -2.33
CA SER A 64 12.54 15.29 -3.27
C SER A 64 13.56 15.29 -4.42
N THR A 65 14.76 14.75 -4.17
CA THR A 65 15.89 14.74 -5.10
C THR A 65 15.94 13.46 -5.91
N THR A 66 15.89 12.29 -5.27
CA THR A 66 16.00 11.00 -5.99
C THR A 66 14.66 10.48 -6.50
N LYS A 67 13.53 11.07 -6.06
CA LYS A 67 12.15 10.62 -6.33
C LYS A 67 11.83 9.20 -5.86
N MET A 68 12.77 8.52 -5.21
CA MET A 68 12.59 7.17 -4.67
C MET A 68 11.62 7.17 -3.50
N CYS A 69 10.80 6.12 -3.42
CA CYS A 69 9.96 5.85 -2.26
C CYS A 69 10.83 5.45 -1.07
N ARG A 70 10.77 6.24 0.00
CA ARG A 70 11.54 6.01 1.22
C ARG A 70 10.78 5.16 2.23
N LYS A 71 9.47 5.39 2.32
CA LYS A 71 8.55 4.69 3.23
C LYS A 71 7.16 4.65 2.63
N MET A 72 6.50 3.50 2.76
CA MET A 72 5.06 3.39 2.62
C MET A 72 4.44 3.23 4.00
N LEU A 73 3.38 3.99 4.29
CA LEU A 73 2.75 4.02 5.60
C LEU A 73 1.24 3.83 5.43
N LEU A 74 0.62 3.12 6.37
CA LEU A 74 -0.83 3.07 6.46
C LEU A 74 -1.34 4.46 6.86
N GLY A 75 -2.13 5.09 6.00
CA GLY A 75 -2.79 6.36 6.29
C GLY A 75 -4.05 6.17 7.15
N PRO A 76 -4.67 7.27 7.59
CA PRO A 76 -5.94 7.24 8.31
C PRO A 76 -7.07 6.52 7.55
N THR A 77 -7.70 5.54 8.17
CA THR A 77 -8.76 4.70 7.57
C THR A 77 -10.18 5.18 7.93
N PHE A 78 -10.42 6.48 7.86
CA PHE A 78 -11.71 7.09 8.23
C PHE A 78 -12.75 7.04 7.10
N GLY A 79 -13.15 5.82 6.73
CA GLY A 79 -14.23 5.53 5.77
C GLY A 79 -13.89 5.78 4.30
N SER A 80 -13.13 6.83 3.98
CA SER A 80 -12.68 7.14 2.63
C SER A 80 -11.21 7.58 2.61
N PRO A 81 -10.50 7.39 1.47
CA PRO A 81 -9.10 7.76 1.37
C PRO A 81 -8.88 9.26 1.52
N LEU A 82 -7.63 9.59 1.83
CA LEU A 82 -7.19 10.95 2.10
C LEU A 82 -7.09 11.75 0.79
N ARG A 83 -7.90 12.82 0.67
CA ARG A 83 -8.01 13.63 -0.56
C ARG A 83 -7.11 14.84 -0.60
N LYS A 84 -6.82 15.44 0.56
CA LYS A 84 -5.89 16.56 0.67
C LYS A 84 -5.25 16.57 2.04
N LEU A 85 -3.97 16.89 2.07
CA LEU A 85 -3.16 17.03 3.28
C LEU A 85 -2.38 18.33 3.23
N GLU A 86 -2.50 19.15 4.29
CA GLU A 86 -1.79 20.41 4.45
C GLU A 86 -1.04 20.42 5.78
N VAL A 87 0.27 20.65 5.72
CA VAL A 87 1.11 20.71 6.92
C VAL A 87 0.82 22.00 7.68
N LEU A 88 0.57 21.88 8.98
CA LEU A 88 0.32 23.04 9.84
C LEU A 88 1.61 23.82 10.06
N SER A 89 1.53 25.14 9.91
CA SER A 89 2.59 26.06 10.31
C SER A 89 2.57 26.23 11.83
N SER A 90 3.05 25.22 12.55
CA SER A 90 3.13 25.26 14.02
C SER A 90 4.46 25.85 14.47
N PRO A 91 4.48 26.75 15.48
CA PRO A 91 5.73 27.25 16.05
C PRO A 91 6.57 26.10 16.60
N VAL A 92 7.89 26.15 16.37
CA VAL A 92 8.82 25.14 16.87
C VAL A 92 8.79 25.15 18.39
N LYS A 93 8.23 24.10 18.98
CA LYS A 93 8.31 23.86 20.42
C LYS A 93 9.70 23.30 20.72
N TYR A 94 10.34 23.79 21.79
CA TYR A 94 11.59 23.25 22.30
C TYR A 94 11.26 22.44 23.55
N SER A 95 11.84 21.25 23.69
CA SER A 95 11.78 20.50 24.94
C SER A 95 12.49 21.25 26.07
N GLU A 96 12.20 20.90 27.32
CA GLU A 96 12.91 21.45 28.49
C GLU A 96 14.44 21.17 28.45
N SER A 97 14.87 20.17 27.68
CA SER A 97 16.27 19.83 27.41
C SER A 97 16.93 20.68 26.30
N GLY A 98 16.22 21.66 25.72
CA GLY A 98 16.73 22.53 24.66
C GLY A 98 16.81 21.86 23.28
N GLN A 99 16.29 20.64 23.13
CA GLN A 99 16.17 19.96 21.85
C GLN A 99 14.88 20.41 21.14
N GLN A 100 14.93 20.65 19.84
CA GLN A 100 13.73 20.96 19.08
C GLN A 100 12.77 19.77 19.11
N GLN A 101 11.52 20.00 19.51
CA GLN A 101 10.47 19.00 19.37
C GLN A 101 10.22 18.83 17.87
N ILE A 102 10.60 17.66 17.35
CA ILE A 102 10.53 17.29 15.93
C ILE A 102 9.08 17.07 15.47
N GLN A 103 8.13 17.02 16.41
CA GLN A 103 6.72 16.78 16.12
C GLN A 103 6.11 17.94 15.33
N ARG A 104 5.51 17.56 14.21
CA ARG A 104 4.74 18.42 13.32
C ARG A 104 3.35 17.82 13.18
N TYR A 105 2.44 18.60 12.63
CA TYR A 105 1.06 18.15 12.43
C TYR A 105 0.63 18.54 11.03
N ALA A 106 -0.28 17.76 10.47
CA ALA A 106 -0.95 18.08 9.23
C ALA A 106 -2.46 18.01 9.42
N ALA A 107 -3.17 18.96 8.83
CA ALA A 107 -4.60 18.84 8.64
C ALA A 107 -4.88 18.07 7.37
N PHE A 108 -5.94 17.30 7.38
CA PHE A 108 -6.33 16.47 6.26
C PHE A 108 -7.84 16.41 6.11
N HIS A 109 -8.32 16.12 4.90
CA HIS A 109 -9.71 15.75 4.71
C HIS A 109 -9.87 14.52 3.83
N THR A 110 -10.92 13.77 4.09
CA THR A 110 -11.35 12.64 3.28
C THR A 110 -12.55 13.06 2.42
N TYR A 111 -13.46 12.14 2.08
CA TYR A 111 -14.71 12.50 1.40
C TYR A 111 -15.56 13.44 2.26
N ASP A 112 -15.86 13.10 3.50
CA ASP A 112 -16.84 13.77 4.36
C ASP A 112 -16.26 14.26 5.70
N ARG A 113 -15.01 13.90 6.01
CA ARG A 113 -14.36 14.17 7.30
C ARG A 113 -13.17 15.10 7.18
N VAL A 114 -12.90 15.81 8.26
CA VAL A 114 -11.69 16.61 8.48
C VAL A 114 -10.95 16.07 9.69
N GLY A 115 -9.63 16.09 9.67
CA GLY A 115 -8.82 15.52 10.73
C GLY A 115 -7.43 16.12 10.85
N LEU A 116 -6.76 15.69 11.91
CA LEU A 116 -5.36 16.01 12.20
C LEU A 116 -4.54 14.72 12.21
N LEU A 117 -3.33 14.82 11.66
CA LEU A 117 -2.34 13.76 11.57
C LEU A 117 -1.04 14.22 12.24
N LEU A 118 -0.44 13.35 13.04
CA LEU A 118 0.85 13.58 13.67
C LEU A 118 2.00 13.20 12.72
N LEU A 119 3.04 14.04 12.68
CA LEU A 119 4.24 13.83 11.88
C LEU A 119 5.48 13.83 12.80
N PRO A 120 6.44 12.90 12.64
CA PRO A 120 6.49 11.89 11.59
C PRO A 120 5.48 10.76 11.79
N HIS A 121 4.72 10.45 10.73
CA HIS A 121 3.76 9.35 10.73
C HIS A 121 4.47 8.01 10.59
N ASP A 122 3.94 6.98 11.23
CA ASP A 122 4.53 5.65 11.36
C ASP A 122 3.59 4.50 10.97
N GLY A 123 2.33 4.81 10.70
CA GLY A 123 1.25 3.83 10.49
C GLY A 123 0.37 3.59 11.72
N ASN A 124 0.68 4.20 12.87
CA ASN A 124 -0.11 4.05 14.09
C ASN A 124 -1.49 4.72 13.89
N PRO A 125 -2.61 4.00 14.10
CA PRO A 125 -3.95 4.56 13.93
C PRO A 125 -4.25 5.70 14.91
N HIS A 126 -3.67 5.68 16.11
CA HIS A 126 -3.85 6.69 17.15
C HIS A 126 -3.09 8.00 16.87
N ASN A 127 -2.19 8.01 15.87
CA ASN A 127 -1.51 9.23 15.40
C ASN A 127 -2.40 10.09 14.49
N SER A 128 -3.67 9.72 14.32
CA SER A 128 -4.64 10.49 13.55
C SER A 128 -6.00 10.53 14.23
N GLN A 129 -6.69 11.65 14.09
CA GLN A 129 -8.08 11.79 14.52
C GLN A 129 -8.88 12.54 13.46
N SER A 130 -10.17 12.23 13.34
CA SER A 130 -11.07 12.92 12.43
C SER A 130 -12.45 13.14 13.02
N LEU A 131 -13.13 14.16 12.51
CA LEU A 131 -14.51 14.51 12.81
C LEU A 131 -15.29 14.60 11.49
N LEU A 132 -16.60 14.32 11.57
CA LEU A 132 -17.50 14.52 10.44
C LEU A 132 -17.58 16.02 10.14
N ALA A 133 -17.15 16.41 8.94
CA ALA A 133 -17.12 17.81 8.54
C ALA A 133 -18.37 18.19 7.77
N HIS A 134 -18.65 17.46 6.68
CA HIS A 134 -19.72 17.73 5.73
C HIS A 134 -20.31 16.40 5.24
N PRO A 135 -21.55 16.03 5.63
CA PRO A 135 -22.13 14.73 5.27
C PRO A 135 -22.25 14.49 3.75
N THR A 136 -22.35 15.55 2.96
CA THR A 136 -22.46 15.48 1.50
C THR A 136 -21.12 15.60 0.78
N GLY A 137 -20.04 15.79 1.54
CA GLY A 137 -18.67 15.79 1.05
C GLY A 137 -17.97 17.15 1.12
N VAL A 138 -16.69 17.10 1.50
CA VAL A 138 -15.76 18.22 1.52
C VAL A 138 -15.19 18.44 0.12
N THR A 139 -15.36 19.65 -0.41
CA THR A 139 -14.83 20.04 -1.73
C THR A 139 -13.49 20.75 -1.62
N ALA A 140 -13.28 21.52 -0.56
CA ALA A 140 -12.05 22.24 -0.32
C ALA A 140 -11.74 22.33 1.17
N MET A 141 -10.44 22.36 1.47
CA MET A 141 -9.90 22.62 2.80
C MET A 141 -8.76 23.63 2.69
N ALA A 142 -8.66 24.52 3.67
CA ALA A 142 -7.54 25.44 3.82
C ALA A 142 -7.17 25.58 5.29
N VAL A 143 -5.87 25.65 5.56
CA VAL A 143 -5.34 25.90 6.90
C VAL A 143 -4.99 27.39 7.07
N SER A 144 -5.32 27.94 8.23
CA SER A 144 -4.86 29.28 8.64
C SER A 144 -3.34 29.38 8.73
N TYR A 145 -2.79 30.58 8.50
CA TYR A 145 -1.34 30.79 8.53
C TYR A 145 -0.70 30.44 9.88
N ASP A 146 -1.42 30.63 11.00
CA ASP A 146 -0.95 30.29 12.34
C ASP A 146 -1.22 28.83 12.75
N GLY A 147 -1.81 28.04 11.84
CA GLY A 147 -2.13 26.63 12.06
C GLY A 147 -3.21 26.36 13.11
N ARG A 148 -3.86 27.40 13.66
CA ARG A 148 -4.85 27.29 14.75
C ARG A 148 -6.25 26.94 14.27
N TYR A 149 -6.53 27.28 13.02
CA TYR A 149 -7.82 27.06 12.39
C TYR A 149 -7.69 26.28 11.08
N VAL A 150 -8.65 25.39 10.85
CA VAL A 150 -8.88 24.72 9.57
C VAL A 150 -10.25 25.14 9.07
N PHE A 151 -10.35 25.41 7.78
CA PHE A 151 -11.61 25.76 7.11
C PHE A 151 -11.96 24.65 6.13
N THR A 152 -13.22 24.20 6.14
CA THR A 152 -13.73 23.22 5.18
C THR A 152 -14.97 23.75 4.47
N ALA A 153 -14.99 23.66 3.15
CA ALA A 153 -16.17 23.99 2.34
C ALA A 153 -16.90 22.70 1.94
N GLY A 154 -18.21 22.67 2.18
CA GLY A 154 -19.08 21.61 1.72
C GLY A 154 -19.67 21.99 0.36
N GLY A 155 -19.72 21.01 -0.54
CA GLY A 155 -20.08 21.28 -1.94
C GLY A 155 -21.57 21.59 -2.11
N THR A 156 -22.39 20.59 -1.80
CA THR A 156 -23.85 20.67 -2.00
C THR A 156 -24.61 21.17 -0.78
N ASP A 157 -23.98 21.14 0.41
CA ASP A 157 -24.57 21.74 1.62
C ASP A 157 -24.41 23.27 1.65
N CYS A 158 -23.58 23.85 0.76
CA CYS A 158 -23.32 25.27 0.66
C CYS A 158 -22.82 25.91 1.98
N THR A 159 -22.16 25.13 2.83
CA THR A 159 -21.66 25.59 4.13
C THR A 159 -20.14 25.66 4.18
N VAL A 160 -19.62 26.54 5.04
CA VAL A 160 -18.20 26.60 5.38
C VAL A 160 -18.07 26.46 6.88
N ASN A 161 -17.35 25.43 7.31
CA ASN A 161 -17.08 25.17 8.71
C ASN A 161 -15.67 25.63 9.08
N MET A 162 -15.54 26.23 10.26
CA MET A 162 -14.27 26.62 10.85
C MET A 162 -14.01 25.75 12.08
N TRP A 163 -12.84 25.13 12.11
CA TRP A 163 -12.42 24.17 13.13
C TRP A 163 -11.23 24.72 13.88
N THR A 164 -11.20 24.56 15.20
CA THR A 164 -10.02 24.83 16.02
C THR A 164 -9.12 23.60 16.07
N THR A 165 -7.81 23.76 15.88
CA THR A 165 -6.85 22.67 15.97
C THR A 165 -6.40 22.46 17.42
N ASP A 166 -6.63 21.26 17.95
CA ASP A 166 -6.12 20.84 19.25
C ASP A 166 -5.05 19.76 19.07
N THR A 167 -3.79 20.18 19.16
CA THR A 167 -2.64 19.28 19.03
C THR A 167 -2.38 18.48 20.31
N GLN A 168 -2.78 19.00 21.47
CA GLN A 168 -2.56 18.31 22.76
C GLN A 168 -3.52 17.14 22.91
N ALA A 169 -4.77 17.30 22.47
CA ALA A 169 -5.73 16.20 22.45
C ALA A 169 -5.26 15.04 21.55
N LEU A 170 -4.69 15.36 20.37
CA LEU A 170 -4.12 14.36 19.47
C LEU A 170 -2.92 13.64 20.09
N GLU A 171 -2.00 14.38 20.71
CA GLU A 171 -0.86 13.79 21.42
C GLU A 171 -1.31 12.89 22.57
N ALA A 172 -2.27 13.33 23.38
CA ALA A 172 -2.81 12.53 24.47
C ALA A 172 -3.44 11.23 23.94
N ALA A 173 -4.18 11.30 22.83
CA ALA A 173 -4.76 10.12 22.20
C ALA A 173 -3.70 9.15 21.65
N SER A 174 -2.62 9.67 21.06
CA SER A 174 -1.48 8.87 20.60
C SER A 174 -0.83 8.12 21.78
N HIS A 175 -0.54 8.80 22.89
CA HIS A 175 0.04 8.16 24.09
C HIS A 175 -0.90 7.14 24.75
N LEU A 176 -2.21 7.43 24.80
CA LEU A 176 -3.21 6.50 25.33
C LEU A 176 -3.44 5.27 24.43
N GLY A 177 -3.03 5.35 23.16
CA GLY A 177 -3.11 4.26 22.18
C GLY A 177 -2.15 3.10 22.44
N GLY A 178 -1.21 3.26 23.38
CA GLY A 178 -0.16 2.29 23.68
C GLY A 178 1.19 2.68 23.11
N GLU A 179 2.23 2.05 23.62
CA GLU A 179 3.62 2.31 23.21
C GLU A 179 4.11 1.24 22.22
N ASP A 180 5.09 1.62 21.38
CA ASP A 180 5.76 0.76 20.41
C ASP A 180 4.82 -0.02 19.46
N LEU A 181 4.66 -1.32 19.68
CA LEU A 181 3.92 -2.24 18.82
C LEU A 181 2.48 -2.47 19.25
N GLU A 182 2.08 -2.02 20.44
CA GLU A 182 0.73 -2.23 20.95
C GLU A 182 -0.36 -1.72 19.98
N PRO A 183 -0.24 -0.52 19.37
CA PRO A 183 -1.19 -0.05 18.37
C PRO A 183 -1.26 -0.92 17.12
N PHE A 184 -0.12 -1.51 16.73
CA PHE A 184 0.01 -2.32 15.53
C PHE A 184 -0.61 -3.70 15.72
N TYR A 185 -0.48 -4.28 16.92
CA TYR A 185 -1.15 -5.54 17.24
C TYR A 185 -2.67 -5.42 17.15
N ALA A 186 -3.26 -4.27 17.52
CA ALA A 186 -4.69 -4.05 17.37
C ALA A 186 -5.18 -4.07 15.91
N LEU A 187 -4.27 -3.85 14.94
CA LEU A 187 -4.57 -3.95 13.51
C LEU A 187 -4.48 -5.39 12.98
N LEU A 188 -3.87 -6.32 13.71
CA LEU A 188 -3.80 -7.72 13.32
C LEU A 188 -5.11 -8.44 13.69
N GLU A 189 -5.53 -9.38 12.84
CA GLU A 189 -6.70 -10.21 13.12
C GLU A 189 -6.42 -11.08 14.36
N GLY A 190 -7.29 -10.98 15.37
CA GLY A 190 -7.10 -11.67 16.65
C GLY A 190 -6.07 -11.03 17.60
N GLY A 191 -5.40 -9.94 17.18
CA GLY A 191 -4.46 -9.21 18.02
C GLY A 191 -3.14 -9.94 18.30
N ARG A 192 -2.40 -9.49 19.33
CA ARG A 192 -1.10 -10.06 19.74
C ARG A 192 -1.16 -11.56 20.07
N TYR A 193 -2.30 -12.02 20.60
CA TYR A 193 -2.49 -13.41 21.01
C TYR A 193 -3.37 -14.20 20.03
N GLY A 194 -3.59 -13.66 18.83
CA GLY A 194 -4.36 -14.33 17.78
C GLY A 194 -3.56 -15.43 17.08
N GLU A 195 -4.29 -16.33 16.40
CA GLU A 195 -3.69 -17.39 15.58
C GLU A 195 -2.80 -16.79 14.48
N PHE A 196 -3.25 -15.71 13.85
CA PHE A 196 -2.50 -15.01 12.80
C PHE A 196 -1.11 -14.54 13.27
N TYR A 197 -0.98 -14.01 14.49
CA TYR A 197 0.33 -13.62 15.03
C TYR A 197 1.24 -14.84 15.23
N SER A 198 0.70 -15.95 15.73
CA SER A 198 1.43 -17.21 15.89
C SER A 198 1.91 -17.75 14.54
N GLU A 199 1.08 -17.65 13.50
CA GLU A 199 1.47 -18.00 12.13
C GLU A 199 2.59 -17.09 11.60
N MET A 200 2.52 -15.77 11.82
CA MET A 200 3.61 -14.85 11.49
C MET A 200 4.93 -15.25 12.15
N GLU A 201 4.89 -15.60 13.44
CA GLU A 201 6.08 -16.05 14.17
C GLU A 201 6.64 -17.37 13.59
N GLN A 202 5.78 -18.34 13.28
CA GLN A 202 6.17 -19.61 12.67
C GLN A 202 6.80 -19.43 11.27
N PHE A 203 6.21 -18.59 10.42
CA PHE A 203 6.78 -18.28 9.11
C PHE A 203 8.12 -17.56 9.24
N PHE A 204 8.26 -16.66 10.22
CA PHE A 204 9.53 -15.99 10.49
C PHE A 204 10.63 -17.00 10.85
N TYR A 205 10.35 -17.97 11.74
CA TYR A 205 11.29 -19.07 12.01
C TYR A 205 11.54 -19.97 10.80
N TYR A 206 10.51 -20.21 9.99
CA TYR A 206 10.67 -21.00 8.77
C TYR A 206 11.60 -20.31 7.76
N ALA A 207 11.52 -18.99 7.61
CA ALA A 207 12.44 -18.22 6.76
C ALA A 207 13.90 -18.32 7.22
N GLN A 208 14.14 -18.38 8.55
CA GLN A 208 15.49 -18.63 9.09
C GLN A 208 16.02 -20.02 8.74
N ILE A 209 15.14 -21.02 8.74
CA ILE A 209 15.50 -22.38 8.33
C ILE A 209 15.80 -22.43 6.83
N LYS A 210 14.98 -21.74 6.02
CA LYS A 210 15.14 -21.68 4.56
C LYS A 210 16.47 -21.01 4.19
N SER A 211 16.85 -19.91 4.84
CA SER A 211 18.11 -19.20 4.57
C SER A 211 19.36 -20.03 4.89
N GLN A 212 19.28 -20.96 5.85
CA GLN A 212 20.36 -21.88 6.21
C GLN A 212 20.37 -23.17 5.36
N GLY A 213 19.44 -23.30 4.42
CA GLY A 213 19.24 -24.49 3.60
C GLY A 213 18.35 -25.52 4.28
N VAL A 214 17.20 -25.81 3.66
CA VAL A 214 16.18 -26.75 4.17
C VAL A 214 16.76 -28.15 4.41
N LYS A 215 17.70 -28.59 3.56
CA LYS A 215 18.31 -29.94 3.58
C LYS A 215 19.63 -30.01 4.36
N THR A 216 20.00 -28.96 5.09
CA THR A 216 21.25 -28.91 5.85
C THR A 216 21.23 -29.90 7.01
N ARG A 217 22.29 -30.70 7.14
CA ARG A 217 22.51 -31.66 8.25
C ARG A 217 23.27 -31.07 9.43
N GLY A 218 23.70 -29.81 9.33
CA GLY A 218 24.41 -29.08 10.37
C GLY A 218 23.48 -28.54 11.47
N VAL A 219 24.08 -28.08 12.57
CA VAL A 219 23.35 -27.41 13.65
C VAL A 219 22.81 -26.07 13.13
N ARG A 220 21.50 -25.86 13.27
CA ARG A 220 20.86 -24.61 12.89
C ARG A 220 21.12 -23.54 13.94
N GLN A 221 21.48 -22.34 13.50
CA GLN A 221 21.59 -21.19 14.40
C GLN A 221 20.24 -20.49 14.49
N VAL A 222 19.76 -20.23 15.69
CA VAL A 222 18.56 -19.44 15.92
C VAL A 222 19.00 -17.99 16.09
N SER A 223 18.49 -17.10 15.25
CA SER A 223 18.70 -15.65 15.35
C SER A 223 17.36 -14.98 15.70
N PRO A 224 17.35 -13.79 16.31
CA PRO A 224 16.15 -12.96 16.35
C PRO A 224 15.83 -12.27 15.01
N THR A 225 16.71 -12.39 14.00
CA THR A 225 16.61 -11.69 12.72
C THR A 225 16.48 -12.64 11.52
N VAL A 226 15.99 -12.10 10.41
CA VAL A 226 15.88 -12.79 9.10
C VAL A 226 16.56 -11.95 8.02
N PRO A 227 17.24 -12.56 7.03
CA PRO A 227 17.79 -11.83 5.89
C PRO A 227 16.70 -11.13 5.08
N VAL A 228 17.01 -9.91 4.60
CA VAL A 228 16.07 -9.07 3.84
C VAL A 228 15.54 -9.75 2.58
N ASP A 229 16.30 -10.65 1.97
CA ASP A 229 15.90 -11.41 0.78
C ASP A 229 14.69 -12.34 1.01
N GLN A 230 14.40 -12.71 2.26
CA GLN A 230 13.25 -13.56 2.61
C GLN A 230 11.96 -12.77 2.86
N VAL A 231 12.03 -11.44 2.93
CA VAL A 231 10.87 -10.59 3.25
C VAL A 231 9.73 -10.73 2.23
N PRO A 232 9.97 -10.75 0.91
CA PRO A 232 8.89 -10.93 -0.07
C PRO A 232 8.18 -12.28 0.08
N ASP A 233 8.94 -13.35 0.33
CA ASP A 233 8.39 -14.69 0.55
C ASP A 233 7.56 -14.76 1.83
N LEU A 234 8.00 -14.10 2.90
CA LEU A 234 7.24 -13.97 4.14
C LEU A 234 5.91 -13.23 3.93
N MET A 235 5.92 -12.14 3.17
CA MET A 235 4.70 -11.40 2.86
C MET A 235 3.70 -12.27 2.10
N ARG A 236 4.18 -13.01 1.07
CA ARG A 236 3.36 -13.93 0.27
C ARG A 236 2.79 -15.08 1.11
N ALA A 237 3.60 -15.65 2.02
CA ALA A 237 3.15 -16.70 2.93
C ALA A 237 2.03 -16.24 3.87
N LEU A 238 2.02 -14.95 4.22
CA LEU A 238 1.00 -14.30 5.04
C LEU A 238 -0.20 -13.78 4.24
N GLY A 239 -0.35 -14.19 2.98
CA GLY A 239 -1.49 -13.83 2.14
C GLY A 239 -1.44 -12.41 1.55
N PHE A 240 -0.29 -11.72 1.63
CA PHE A 240 -0.07 -10.46 0.92
C PHE A 240 0.82 -10.69 -0.29
N TYR A 241 0.31 -10.37 -1.48
CA TYR A 241 1.01 -10.56 -2.75
C TYR A 241 1.44 -9.19 -3.31
N PRO A 242 2.64 -8.69 -2.95
CA PRO A 242 3.17 -7.43 -3.48
C PRO A 242 3.52 -7.56 -4.97
N SER A 243 3.41 -6.46 -5.72
CA SER A 243 3.95 -6.34 -7.08
C SER A 243 5.49 -6.26 -7.05
N GLU A 244 6.16 -6.48 -8.17
CA GLU A 244 7.62 -6.35 -8.26
C GLU A 244 8.08 -4.93 -7.92
N GLN A 245 7.32 -3.91 -8.33
CA GLN A 245 7.57 -2.53 -7.90
C GLN A 245 7.42 -2.36 -6.37
N ASP A 246 6.42 -2.99 -5.76
CA ASP A 246 6.24 -2.93 -4.30
C ASP A 246 7.38 -3.67 -3.58
N ILE A 247 7.84 -4.80 -4.12
CA ILE A 247 8.99 -5.55 -3.57
C ILE A 247 10.23 -4.68 -3.58
N ASP A 248 10.53 -4.01 -4.69
CA ASP A 248 11.66 -3.08 -4.78
C ASP A 248 11.54 -1.96 -3.75
N ASP A 249 10.34 -1.36 -3.60
CA ASP A 249 10.08 -0.32 -2.62
C ASP A 249 10.25 -0.82 -1.17
N ILE A 250 9.75 -2.01 -0.85
CA ILE A 250 9.89 -2.66 0.47
C ILE A 250 11.38 -2.91 0.79
N LEU A 251 12.11 -3.50 -0.16
CA LEU A 251 13.52 -3.81 0.02
C LEU A 251 14.35 -2.52 0.15
N ASN A 252 14.02 -1.48 -0.60
CA ASN A 252 14.67 -0.17 -0.49
C ASN A 252 14.35 0.51 0.85
N GLU A 253 13.11 0.44 1.33
CA GLU A 253 12.72 0.96 2.64
C GLU A 253 13.58 0.34 3.75
N ILE A 254 13.76 -0.98 3.73
CA ILE A 254 14.57 -1.69 4.73
C ILE A 254 16.06 -1.38 4.55
N LYS A 255 16.62 -1.59 3.35
CA LYS A 255 18.08 -1.48 3.10
C LYS A 255 18.62 -0.12 3.49
N PHE A 256 17.84 0.93 3.23
CA PHE A 256 18.28 2.29 3.48
C PHE A 256 17.84 2.84 4.84
N SER A 257 17.07 2.14 5.68
CA SER A 257 16.44 2.69 6.91
C SER A 257 17.38 3.59 7.72
N ASP A 258 18.58 3.08 8.05
CA ASP A 258 19.58 3.74 8.90
C ASP A 258 20.79 4.27 8.12
N TYR A 259 20.73 4.24 6.79
CA TYR A 259 21.86 4.54 5.91
C TYR A 259 22.41 5.96 6.10
N ILE A 260 21.56 6.93 6.41
CA ILE A 260 21.98 8.34 6.56
C ILE A 260 22.73 8.57 7.87
N GLU A 261 22.44 7.79 8.90
CA GLU A 261 23.05 7.92 10.21
C GLU A 261 24.30 7.06 10.33
N THR A 262 24.26 5.84 9.78
CA THR A 262 25.31 4.84 9.92
C THR A 262 26.23 4.73 8.71
N GLY A 263 25.76 5.11 7.52
CA GLY A 263 26.46 4.89 6.25
C GLY A 263 26.46 3.44 5.77
N ALA A 264 25.79 2.52 6.49
CA ALA A 264 25.76 1.09 6.20
C ALA A 264 24.36 0.65 5.75
N TYR A 265 24.31 -0.39 4.91
CA TYR A 265 23.06 -1.03 4.51
C TYR A 265 22.59 -2.02 5.57
N VAL A 266 21.29 -2.01 5.84
CA VAL A 266 20.65 -3.02 6.69
C VAL A 266 20.39 -4.28 5.87
N THR A 267 20.94 -5.40 6.31
CA THR A 267 20.85 -6.71 5.62
C THR A 267 19.91 -7.69 6.32
N GLU A 268 19.51 -7.40 7.55
CA GLU A 268 18.68 -8.26 8.38
C GLU A 268 17.55 -7.46 9.03
N ILE A 269 16.40 -8.09 9.23
CA ILE A 269 15.21 -7.50 9.85
C ILE A 269 14.76 -8.34 11.04
N ASP A 270 14.28 -7.69 12.10
CA ASP A 270 13.68 -8.33 13.26
C ASP A 270 12.15 -8.47 13.11
N LEU A 271 11.56 -9.36 13.91
CA LEU A 271 10.11 -9.61 13.88
C LEU A 271 9.28 -8.33 14.17
N PRO A 272 9.61 -7.50 15.18
CA PRO A 272 8.98 -6.19 15.40
C PRO A 272 8.90 -5.29 14.16
N THR A 273 10.04 -5.03 13.52
CA THR A 273 10.08 -4.15 12.34
C THR A 273 9.34 -4.78 11.17
N PHE A 274 9.44 -6.11 11.01
CA PHE A 274 8.69 -6.84 9.99
C PHE A 274 7.18 -6.71 10.18
N ILE A 275 6.65 -6.79 11.40
CA ILE A 275 5.19 -6.63 11.65
C ILE A 275 4.73 -5.24 11.24
N ARG A 276 5.49 -4.20 11.62
CA ARG A 276 5.17 -2.82 11.24
C ARG A 276 5.21 -2.62 9.73
N LEU A 277 6.23 -3.17 9.07
CA LEU A 277 6.38 -3.15 7.62
C LEU A 277 5.20 -3.87 6.94
N TYR A 278 4.85 -5.07 7.41
CA TYR A 278 3.74 -5.86 6.89
C TYR A 278 2.41 -5.10 6.97
N ILE A 279 2.09 -4.49 8.12
CA ILE A 279 0.86 -3.70 8.29
C ILE A 279 0.84 -2.47 7.37
N ASN A 280 1.99 -1.82 7.22
CA ASN A 280 2.12 -0.62 6.40
C ASN A 280 2.02 -0.89 4.90
N HIS A 281 2.47 -2.05 4.43
CA HIS A 281 2.46 -2.41 3.01
C HIS A 281 1.22 -3.19 2.60
N ARG A 282 0.68 -4.08 3.46
CA ARG A 282 -0.51 -4.88 3.11
C ARG A 282 -1.71 -3.98 2.78
N PRO A 283 -2.62 -4.37 1.87
CA PRO A 283 -3.83 -3.62 1.57
C PRO A 283 -4.64 -3.32 2.84
N ALA A 284 -5.12 -2.07 2.96
CA ALA A 284 -5.95 -1.69 4.11
C ALA A 284 -7.27 -2.48 4.18
N PHE A 285 -7.75 -2.91 3.01
CA PHE A 285 -8.92 -3.76 2.86
C PHE A 285 -8.55 -4.93 1.94
N GLY A 286 -9.06 -6.12 2.25
CA GLY A 286 -8.82 -7.32 1.44
C GLY A 286 -9.32 -7.19 0.00
N LEU A 287 -8.95 -8.14 -0.84
CA LEU A 287 -9.41 -8.21 -2.22
C LEU A 287 -10.93 -8.40 -2.25
N SER A 288 -11.66 -7.43 -2.80
CA SER A 288 -13.10 -7.58 -2.99
C SER A 288 -13.39 -8.30 -4.31
N PRO A 289 -14.38 -9.20 -4.34
CA PRO A 289 -14.98 -9.73 -5.57
C PRO A 289 -15.27 -8.68 -6.64
N LEU A 290 -15.69 -7.48 -6.20
CA LEU A 290 -16.04 -6.37 -7.08
C LEU A 290 -14.82 -5.82 -7.82
N ASN A 291 -13.64 -5.79 -7.18
CA ASN A 291 -12.40 -5.34 -7.82
C ASN A 291 -12.04 -6.27 -8.99
N LEU A 292 -12.30 -7.57 -8.85
CA LEU A 292 -12.05 -8.56 -9.90
C LEU A 292 -13.02 -8.38 -11.07
N ILE A 293 -14.30 -8.15 -10.79
CA ILE A 293 -15.30 -7.83 -11.83
C ILE A 293 -14.93 -6.55 -12.57
N GLN A 294 -14.51 -5.49 -11.85
CA GLN A 294 -14.06 -4.24 -12.45
C GLN A 294 -12.81 -4.42 -13.31
N ALA A 295 -11.86 -5.26 -12.88
CA ALA A 295 -10.68 -5.59 -13.66
C ALA A 295 -11.05 -6.30 -14.98
N PHE A 296 -11.92 -7.31 -14.92
CA PHE A 296 -12.41 -7.99 -16.13
C PHE A 296 -13.16 -7.03 -17.07
N HIS A 297 -13.98 -6.12 -16.52
CA HIS A 297 -14.63 -5.10 -17.31
C HIS A 297 -13.62 -4.20 -18.04
N ALA A 298 -12.53 -3.80 -17.36
CA ALA A 298 -11.46 -3.01 -17.97
C ALA A 298 -10.70 -3.77 -19.07
N LEU A 299 -10.55 -5.09 -18.95
CA LEU A 299 -9.96 -5.93 -20.00
C LEU A 299 -10.88 -6.06 -21.22
N THR A 300 -12.20 -6.13 -21.01
CA THR A 300 -13.19 -6.25 -22.10
C THR A 300 -13.61 -4.94 -22.74
N THR A 301 -13.35 -3.77 -22.12
CA THR A 301 -13.73 -2.47 -22.71
C THR A 301 -13.05 -2.14 -24.05
N ASN A 302 -12.05 -2.94 -24.45
CA ASN A 302 -11.46 -2.88 -25.80
C ASN A 302 -12.30 -3.62 -26.86
N GLU A 303 -13.27 -4.44 -26.45
CA GLU A 303 -14.19 -5.18 -27.32
C GLU A 303 -15.59 -4.54 -27.23
N GLU A 304 -16.10 -4.08 -28.36
CA GLU A 304 -17.41 -3.42 -28.48
C GLU A 304 -18.55 -4.39 -28.14
N GLY A 305 -18.93 -4.50 -26.86
CA GLY A 305 -20.04 -5.35 -26.42
C GLY A 305 -20.41 -5.16 -24.95
N GLU A 306 -21.30 -4.20 -24.67
CA GLU A 306 -21.84 -3.94 -23.33
C GLU A 306 -22.69 -5.11 -22.81
N GLY A 307 -22.29 -5.65 -21.66
CA GLY A 307 -23.11 -6.55 -20.84
C GLY A 307 -22.43 -6.95 -19.53
N PRO A 308 -23.18 -7.17 -18.42
CA PRO A 308 -22.66 -7.55 -17.11
C PRO A 308 -22.15 -9.01 -17.02
N GLY A 309 -21.78 -9.58 -18.16
CA GLY A 309 -21.24 -10.93 -18.32
C GLY A 309 -20.00 -10.92 -19.22
N SER A 310 -19.13 -9.92 -19.02
CA SER A 310 -17.90 -9.74 -19.79
C SER A 310 -16.96 -10.95 -19.60
N SER A 311 -16.97 -11.85 -20.56
CA SER A 311 -16.05 -12.97 -20.67
C SER A 311 -14.90 -12.61 -21.59
N VAL A 312 -13.67 -12.89 -21.20
CA VAL A 312 -12.48 -12.70 -22.04
C VAL A 312 -12.15 -14.03 -22.71
N ASP A 313 -11.81 -14.03 -24.00
CA ASP A 313 -11.28 -15.22 -24.66
C ASP A 313 -9.98 -15.68 -24.00
N ARG A 314 -9.81 -16.99 -23.84
CA ARG A 314 -8.65 -17.57 -23.15
C ARG A 314 -7.32 -17.15 -23.78
N ALA A 315 -7.20 -17.15 -25.10
CA ALA A 315 -5.95 -16.78 -25.75
C ALA A 315 -5.64 -15.31 -25.50
N THR A 316 -6.66 -14.44 -25.60
CA THR A 316 -6.54 -13.01 -25.28
C THR A 316 -6.12 -12.80 -23.83
N LEU A 317 -6.71 -13.51 -22.87
CA LEU A 317 -6.36 -13.41 -21.45
C LEU A 317 -4.90 -13.79 -21.18
N LEU A 318 -4.43 -14.92 -21.74
CA LEU A 318 -3.05 -15.38 -21.56
C LEU A 318 -2.04 -14.40 -22.18
N THR A 319 -2.33 -13.85 -23.35
CA THR A 319 -1.50 -12.82 -23.99
C THR A 319 -1.49 -11.54 -23.17
N MET A 320 -2.65 -11.07 -22.69
CA MET A 320 -2.73 -9.87 -21.86
C MET A 320 -1.94 -10.01 -20.56
N LEU A 321 -1.97 -11.17 -19.90
CA LEU A 321 -1.18 -11.44 -18.69
C LEU A 321 0.34 -11.43 -18.92
N GLN A 322 0.81 -11.72 -20.15
CA GLN A 322 2.23 -11.67 -20.49
C GLN A 322 2.67 -10.27 -20.95
N GLU A 323 1.81 -9.55 -21.67
CA GLU A 323 2.17 -8.28 -22.31
C GLU A 323 1.86 -7.04 -21.46
N HIS A 324 0.84 -7.08 -20.59
CA HIS A 324 0.35 -5.90 -19.87
C HIS A 324 0.67 -5.96 -18.39
N GLY A 325 1.21 -4.85 -17.85
CA GLY A 325 1.57 -4.74 -16.44
C GLY A 325 3.02 -5.12 -16.18
N GLU A 326 3.26 -5.93 -15.15
CA GLU A 326 4.58 -6.50 -14.88
C GLU A 326 4.78 -7.74 -15.74
N HIS A 327 5.93 -7.80 -16.42
CA HIS A 327 6.19 -8.83 -17.41
C HIS A 327 6.33 -10.20 -16.72
N MET A 328 5.37 -11.08 -16.97
CA MET A 328 5.41 -12.47 -16.55
C MET A 328 5.90 -13.35 -17.71
N THR A 329 6.88 -14.20 -17.45
CA THR A 329 7.37 -15.16 -18.45
C THR A 329 6.35 -16.26 -18.72
N GLU A 330 6.39 -16.87 -19.90
CA GLU A 330 5.51 -18.01 -20.23
C GLU A 330 5.66 -19.17 -19.23
N SER A 331 6.89 -19.41 -18.75
CA SER A 331 7.17 -20.41 -17.72
C SER A 331 6.48 -20.11 -16.39
N GLU A 332 6.56 -18.87 -15.91
CA GLU A 332 5.95 -18.45 -14.65
C GLU A 332 4.42 -18.51 -14.73
N LEU A 333 3.84 -18.08 -15.86
CA LEU A 333 2.40 -18.14 -16.09
C LEU A 333 1.89 -19.60 -16.06
N VAL A 334 2.59 -20.49 -16.75
CA VAL A 334 2.22 -21.91 -16.81
C VAL A 334 2.37 -22.56 -15.43
N GLU A 335 3.46 -22.30 -14.71
CA GLU A 335 3.68 -22.82 -13.35
C GLU A 335 2.59 -22.32 -12.37
N GLY A 336 2.25 -21.04 -12.43
CA GLY A 336 1.20 -20.44 -11.61
C GLY A 336 -0.17 -21.06 -11.89
N LEU A 337 -0.55 -21.20 -13.16
CA LEU A 337 -1.83 -21.81 -13.54
C LEU A 337 -1.89 -23.29 -13.21
N MET A 338 -0.80 -24.04 -13.40
CA MET A 338 -0.74 -25.46 -13.01
C MET A 338 -0.93 -25.64 -11.51
N THR A 339 -0.36 -24.74 -10.71
CA THR A 339 -0.54 -24.75 -9.25
C THR A 339 -1.98 -24.44 -8.87
N LEU A 340 -2.58 -23.41 -9.46
CA LEU A 340 -3.96 -23.00 -9.18
C LEU A 340 -4.99 -24.06 -9.63
N LEU A 341 -4.75 -24.74 -10.75
CA LEU A 341 -5.62 -25.80 -11.26
C LEU A 341 -5.41 -27.15 -10.54
N GLY A 342 -4.49 -27.21 -9.57
CA GLY A 342 -4.20 -28.42 -8.80
C GLY A 342 -3.46 -29.51 -9.59
N HIS A 343 -2.81 -29.14 -10.69
CA HIS A 343 -2.00 -30.03 -11.51
C HIS A 343 -0.52 -30.07 -11.08
N CYS A 344 -0.12 -29.24 -10.12
CA CYS A 344 1.25 -29.27 -9.61
C CYS A 344 1.45 -30.47 -8.69
N GLN A 345 2.25 -31.42 -9.16
CA GLN A 345 2.96 -32.36 -8.32
C GLN A 345 4.13 -31.61 -7.66
N ASP A 346 4.38 -31.83 -6.37
CA ASP A 346 5.52 -31.23 -5.64
C ASP A 346 6.82 -31.53 -6.44
N PRO A 347 7.53 -30.52 -6.98
CA PRO A 347 8.73 -30.75 -7.79
C PRO A 347 9.85 -31.45 -7.01
N GLU A 348 9.76 -31.49 -5.67
CA GLU A 348 10.68 -32.22 -4.80
C GLU A 348 10.24 -33.66 -4.45
N ARG A 349 8.99 -34.06 -4.69
CA ARG A 349 8.46 -35.39 -4.34
C ARG A 349 8.20 -36.29 -5.53
N ASP A 350 7.67 -35.73 -6.61
CA ASP A 350 7.20 -36.49 -7.76
C ASP A 350 7.87 -35.91 -9.01
N GLY A 351 8.37 -36.80 -9.88
CA GLY A 351 9.23 -36.44 -11.01
C GLY A 351 8.56 -35.56 -12.08
N ALA A 352 9.22 -35.48 -13.24
CA ALA A 352 8.78 -34.65 -14.38
C ALA A 352 7.31 -34.87 -14.76
N PHE A 353 6.65 -33.78 -15.16
CA PHE A 353 5.27 -33.77 -15.64
C PHE A 353 5.01 -34.85 -16.70
N ASP A 354 3.98 -35.68 -16.51
CA ASP A 354 3.55 -36.73 -17.45
C ASP A 354 2.95 -36.15 -18.77
N GLN A 355 2.62 -34.85 -18.78
CA GLN A 355 2.08 -34.12 -19.94
C GLN A 355 2.80 -32.77 -20.10
N ASP A 356 2.86 -32.26 -21.33
CA ASP A 356 3.39 -30.92 -21.61
C ASP A 356 2.56 -29.87 -20.82
N PRO A 357 3.17 -29.11 -19.89
CA PRO A 357 2.45 -28.25 -18.95
C PRO A 357 1.63 -27.16 -19.66
N ALA A 358 2.05 -26.71 -20.84
CA ALA A 358 1.26 -25.78 -21.66
C ALA A 358 -0.05 -26.42 -22.15
N THR A 359 -0.03 -27.70 -22.49
CA THR A 359 -1.22 -28.44 -22.94
C THR A 359 -2.18 -28.70 -21.78
N ALA A 360 -1.67 -28.96 -20.58
CA ALA A 360 -2.47 -29.14 -19.38
C ALA A 360 -3.23 -27.85 -18.99
N VAL A 361 -2.55 -26.69 -19.05
CA VAL A 361 -3.19 -25.37 -18.82
C VAL A 361 -4.30 -25.09 -19.86
N GLN A 362 -4.06 -25.42 -21.13
CA GLN A 362 -5.07 -25.29 -22.18
C GLN A 362 -6.27 -26.23 -22.01
N GLN A 363 -6.12 -27.37 -21.34
CA GLN A 363 -7.25 -28.26 -21.06
C GLN A 363 -8.03 -27.86 -19.80
N GLY A 364 -7.35 -27.23 -18.82
CA GLY A 364 -7.97 -26.81 -17.56
C GLY A 364 -8.78 -25.50 -17.64
N LEU A 365 -8.48 -24.62 -18.60
CA LEU A 365 -9.17 -23.34 -18.77
C LEU A 365 -10.26 -23.40 -19.86
N PRO A 366 -11.50 -22.91 -19.60
CA PRO A 366 -12.53 -22.82 -20.62
C PRO A 366 -12.12 -21.83 -21.73
N GLU A 367 -12.75 -21.96 -22.91
CA GLU A 367 -12.49 -21.07 -24.06
C GLU A 367 -12.83 -19.60 -23.74
N SER A 368 -13.86 -19.36 -22.93
CA SER A 368 -14.23 -18.03 -22.44
C SER A 368 -14.19 -17.99 -20.91
N VAL A 369 -13.48 -17.01 -20.35
CA VAL A 369 -13.27 -16.86 -18.91
C VAL A 369 -14.04 -15.63 -18.42
N SER A 370 -15.03 -15.84 -17.57
CA SER A 370 -15.72 -14.76 -16.87
C SER A 370 -15.06 -14.47 -15.52
N ALA A 371 -15.27 -13.25 -15.00
CA ALA A 371 -14.81 -12.86 -13.67
C ALA A 371 -15.28 -13.86 -12.57
N ALA A 372 -16.53 -14.31 -12.67
CA ALA A 372 -17.10 -15.24 -11.70
C ALA A 372 -16.43 -16.62 -11.79
N HIS A 373 -16.22 -17.11 -13.01
CA HIS A 373 -15.52 -18.37 -13.25
C HIS A 373 -14.08 -18.30 -12.72
N PHE A 374 -13.37 -17.21 -13.00
CA PHE A 374 -11.99 -17.03 -12.57
C PHE A 374 -11.86 -17.02 -11.04
N ALA A 375 -12.73 -16.30 -10.35
CA ALA A 375 -12.72 -16.25 -8.89
C ALA A 375 -13.02 -17.62 -8.25
N GLU A 376 -14.09 -18.30 -8.68
CA GLU A 376 -14.54 -19.54 -8.02
C GLU A 376 -13.72 -20.79 -8.41
N LYS A 377 -13.33 -20.90 -9.69
CA LYS A 377 -12.72 -22.12 -10.23
C LYS A 377 -11.20 -22.09 -10.26
N ILE A 378 -10.59 -20.91 -10.37
CA ILE A 378 -9.13 -20.77 -10.47
C ILE A 378 -8.57 -20.27 -9.14
N LEU A 379 -9.13 -19.18 -8.59
CA LEU A 379 -8.64 -18.63 -7.32
C LEU A 379 -9.28 -19.27 -6.08
N HIS A 380 -10.31 -20.11 -6.27
CA HIS A 380 -11.10 -20.70 -5.18
C HIS A 380 -11.64 -19.68 -4.17
N LEU A 381 -11.90 -18.44 -4.63
CA LEU A 381 -12.50 -17.38 -3.84
C LEU A 381 -14.03 -17.48 -3.90
N THR A 382 -14.68 -17.46 -2.75
CA THR A 382 -16.15 -17.42 -2.67
C THR A 382 -16.62 -15.99 -2.93
N LEU A 383 -17.35 -15.78 -4.03
CA LEU A 383 -18.02 -14.52 -4.32
C LEU A 383 -19.25 -14.40 -3.42
N GLN A 384 -19.10 -13.94 -2.18
CA GLN A 384 -20.27 -13.53 -1.42
C GLN A 384 -20.89 -12.30 -2.09
N ALA A 385 -22.14 -12.44 -2.56
CA ALA A 385 -22.93 -11.30 -3.00
C ALA A 385 -22.97 -10.26 -1.85
N PRO A 386 -22.93 -8.96 -2.14
CA PRO A 386 -23.03 -7.95 -1.10
C PRO A 386 -24.32 -8.20 -0.30
N PRO A 387 -24.29 -8.06 1.04
CA PRO A 387 -25.51 -8.14 1.82
C PRO A 387 -26.49 -7.13 1.24
N GLN A 388 -27.68 -7.60 0.84
CA GLN A 388 -28.77 -6.72 0.44
C GLN A 388 -28.97 -5.75 1.59
N GLN A 389 -28.59 -4.49 1.39
CA GLN A 389 -28.97 -3.41 2.29
C GLN A 389 -30.50 -3.42 2.32
N GLN A 390 -31.07 -3.94 3.41
CA GLN A 390 -32.48 -3.74 3.70
C GLN A 390 -32.66 -2.24 3.88
N SER A 391 -33.42 -1.68 2.94
CA SER A 391 -33.85 -0.29 2.81
C SER A 391 -34.40 0.31 4.09
#